data_AF-A0A7V5DXJ5-F1
#
_entry.id   AF-A0A7V5DXJ5-F1
#
_cell.length_a   1.000
_cell.length_b   1.000
_cell.length_c   1.000
_cell.angle_alpha   90.00
_cell.angle_beta   90.00
_cell.angle_gamma   90.00
#
_symmetry.space_group_name_H-M   'P 1'
#
loop_
_entity.id
_entity.type
_entity.pdbx_description
1 polymer ?
#
loop_
_entity_poly.entity_id
_entity_poly.type
_entity_poly.pdbx_seq_one_letter_code
_entity_poly.pdbx_strand_id
1 'polypeptide(L)'
;MRKDRSSRIPQTFLKQKVRILDAVAILISIAVLGAFSYHVYAERGGEAVLYIQNQSKVWIYPLSKELEVDIPGPLGLTHVHIKDGTAFVESSPCRDKIC
;
A
#
# COMPACT_ATOMS: atom_id res chain seq x y z
N MET A 1 10.14 -63.62 12.39
CA MET A 1 10.68 -62.39 13.01
C MET A 1 11.28 -61.51 11.93
N ARG A 2 10.84 -60.26 11.86
CA ARG A 2 11.02 -59.31 10.75
C ARG A 2 12.39 -58.62 10.86
N LYS A 3 13.14 -58.62 9.77
CA LYS A 3 14.51 -58.09 9.67
C LYS A 3 14.47 -56.57 9.72
N ASP A 4 15.01 -55.97 10.79
CA ASP A 4 15.19 -54.53 10.91
C ASP A 4 16.15 -54.03 9.83
N ARG A 5 15.60 -53.34 8.84
CA ARG A 5 16.33 -52.63 7.81
C ARG A 5 16.50 -51.18 8.29
N SER A 6 17.43 -50.99 9.22
CA SER A 6 17.93 -49.68 9.61
C SER A 6 18.60 -49.03 8.38
N SER A 7 17.85 -48.16 7.72
CA SER A 7 18.28 -47.33 6.60
C SER A 7 19.26 -46.28 7.11
N ARG A 8 20.56 -46.61 7.05
CA ARG A 8 21.63 -45.62 7.15
C ARG A 8 21.52 -44.70 5.94
N ILE A 9 20.89 -43.55 6.12
CA ILE A 9 21.06 -42.42 5.20
C ILE A 9 22.47 -41.90 5.48
N PRO A 10 23.44 -42.01 4.55
CA PRO A 10 24.71 -41.34 4.72
C PRO A 10 24.45 -39.83 4.62
N GLN A 11 24.40 -39.17 5.77
CA GLN A 11 24.45 -37.72 5.86
C GLN A 11 25.88 -37.31 5.50
N THR A 12 26.21 -37.30 4.20
CA THR A 12 27.43 -36.65 3.72
C THR A 12 27.26 -35.17 3.97
N PHE A 13 27.79 -34.72 5.10
CA PHE A 13 28.03 -33.32 5.42
C PHE A 13 29.03 -32.78 4.38
N LEU A 14 28.51 -32.34 3.22
CA LEU A 14 29.26 -31.55 2.27
C LEU A 14 29.61 -30.24 2.98
N LYS A 15 30.86 -30.10 3.43
CA LYS A 15 31.45 -28.81 3.80
C LYS A 15 31.53 -27.96 2.54
N GLN A 16 30.43 -27.34 2.15
CA GLN A 16 30.39 -26.42 1.03
C GLN A 16 31.08 -25.13 1.49
N LYS A 17 32.28 -24.87 0.96
CA LYS A 17 32.91 -23.57 1.10
C LYS A 17 32.17 -22.59 0.20
N VAL A 18 31.60 -21.55 0.81
CA VAL A 18 30.99 -20.43 0.10
C VAL A 18 32.01 -19.87 -0.89
N ARG A 19 31.71 -19.95 -2.18
CA ARG A 19 32.54 -19.34 -3.21
C ARG A 19 32.22 -17.85 -3.32
N ILE A 20 33.16 -17.09 -3.86
CA ILE A 20 33.00 -15.64 -4.07
C ILE A 20 31.72 -15.37 -4.88
N LEU A 21 31.42 -16.19 -5.88
CA LEU A 21 30.19 -16.07 -6.68
C LEU A 21 28.92 -16.32 -5.87
N ASP A 22 28.95 -17.23 -4.89
CA ASP A 22 27.81 -17.47 -4.01
C ASP A 22 27.55 -16.23 -3.14
N ALA A 23 28.61 -15.63 -2.59
CA ALA A 23 28.51 -14.39 -1.82
C ALA A 23 28.00 -13.21 -2.66
N VAL A 24 28.49 -13.07 -3.91
CA VAL A 24 28.01 -12.05 -4.84
C VAL A 24 26.53 -12.25 -5.17
N ALA A 25 26.10 -13.49 -5.45
CA ALA A 25 24.70 -13.79 -5.74
C ALA A 25 23.78 -13.47 -4.55
N ILE A 26 24.21 -13.77 -3.32
CA ILE A 26 23.49 -13.44 -2.10
C ILE A 26 23.39 -11.91 -1.93
N LEU A 27 24.49 -11.19 -2.10
CA LEU A 27 24.50 -9.72 -1.99
C LEU A 27 23.57 -9.06 -3.02
N ILE A 28 23.60 -9.52 -4.28
CA ILE A 28 22.69 -9.03 -5.31
C ILE A 28 21.25 -9.31 -4.93
N SER A 29 20.95 -10.51 -4.42
CA SER A 29 19.59 -10.87 -3.99
C SER A 29 19.09 -9.97 -2.86
N ILE A 30 19.94 -9.71 -1.86
CA ILE A 30 19.63 -8.79 -0.76
C ILE A 30 19.43 -7.36 -1.28
N ALA A 31 20.29 -6.89 -2.19
CA ALA A 31 20.19 -5.56 -2.76
C ALA A 31 18.89 -5.37 -3.55
N VAL A 32 18.52 -6.35 -4.39
CA VAL A 32 17.27 -6.33 -5.16
C VAL A 32 16.06 -6.34 -4.22
N LEU A 33 16.02 -7.28 -3.26
CA LEU A 33 14.93 -7.35 -2.29
C LEU A 33 14.82 -6.05 -1.46
N GLY A 34 15.95 -5.49 -1.06
CA GLY A 34 16.02 -4.22 -0.34
C GLY A 34 15.49 -3.06 -1.16
N ALA A 35 15.88 -2.95 -2.43
CA ALA A 35 15.42 -1.90 -3.34
C ALA A 35 13.91 -1.97 -3.57
N PHE A 36 13.36 -3.16 -3.84
CA PHE A 36 11.92 -3.35 -3.98
C PHE A 36 11.17 -3.05 -2.68
N SER A 37 11.68 -3.52 -1.55
CA SER A 37 11.08 -3.26 -0.24
C SER A 37 11.07 -1.77 0.07
N TYR A 38 12.17 -1.07 -0.21
CA TYR A 38 12.24 0.38 -0.05
C TYR A 38 11.22 1.08 -0.97
N HIS A 39 11.18 0.74 -2.26
CA HIS A 39 10.24 1.37 -3.18
C HIS A 39 8.77 1.17 -2.77
N VAL A 40 8.40 0.00 -2.24
CA VAL A 40 7.01 -0.28 -1.85
C VAL A 40 6.66 0.34 -0.49
N TYR A 41 7.61 0.39 0.44
CA TYR A 41 7.33 0.72 1.84
C TYR A 41 7.95 2.03 2.33
N ALA A 42 8.77 2.73 1.54
CA ALA A 42 9.32 4.03 1.93
C ALA A 42 8.23 5.08 2.07
N GLU A 43 7.21 5.04 1.22
CA GLU A 43 6.05 5.96 1.26
C GLU A 43 4.93 5.41 2.16
N ARG A 44 5.28 4.90 3.35
CA ARG A 44 4.33 4.38 4.36
C ARG A 44 3.45 5.44 5.02
N GLY A 45 3.48 6.68 4.55
CA GLY A 45 2.35 7.59 4.75
C GLY A 45 1.28 7.16 3.76
N GLY A 46 0.37 6.26 4.17
CA GLY A 46 -0.74 5.85 3.31
C GLY A 46 -1.39 7.07 2.65
N GLU A 47 -1.75 6.94 1.37
CA GLU A 47 -2.28 8.06 0.60
C GLU A 47 -3.44 8.70 1.35
N ALA A 48 -3.31 9.99 1.65
CA ALA A 48 -4.35 10.73 2.34
C ALA A 48 -5.59 10.76 1.44
N VAL A 49 -6.73 10.37 1.98
CA VAL A 49 -7.98 10.17 1.23
C VAL A 49 -9.10 10.98 1.86
N LEU A 50 -9.86 11.67 1.01
CA LEU A 50 -11.09 12.34 1.37
C LEU A 50 -12.25 11.33 1.31
N TYR A 51 -12.90 11.13 2.45
CA TYR A 51 -14.14 10.38 2.53
C TYR A 51 -15.32 11.35 2.62
N ILE A 52 -16.22 11.26 1.65
CA ILE A 52 -17.50 11.98 1.68
C ILE A 52 -18.60 10.94 1.77
N GLN A 53 -19.50 11.09 2.75
CA GLN A 53 -20.58 10.13 2.96
C GLN A 53 -21.91 10.86 3.12
N ASN A 54 -22.94 10.32 2.47
CA ASN A 54 -24.33 10.61 2.78
C ASN A 54 -25.07 9.31 3.15
N GLN A 55 -26.38 9.39 3.37
CA GLN A 55 -27.19 8.23 3.79
C GLN A 55 -27.21 7.07 2.76
N SER A 56 -26.89 7.34 1.50
CA SER A 56 -27.05 6.38 0.39
C SER A 56 -25.74 5.98 -0.27
N LYS A 57 -24.69 6.79 -0.14
CA LYS A 57 -23.45 6.63 -0.91
C LYS A 57 -22.24 7.15 -0.16
N VAL A 58 -21.12 6.50 -0.43
CA VAL A 58 -19.78 6.92 -0.02
C VAL A 58 -18.99 7.23 -1.28
N TRP A 59 -18.26 8.34 -1.25
CA TRP A 59 -17.27 8.73 -2.22
C TRP A 59 -15.90 8.77 -1.54
N ILE A 60 -14.88 8.28 -2.23
CA ILE A 60 -13.51 8.22 -1.74
C ILE A 60 -12.62 8.81 -2.84
N TYR A 61 -11.90 9.87 -2.50
CA TYR A 61 -10.99 10.54 -3.42
C TYR A 61 -9.61 10.66 -2.80
N PRO A 62 -8.53 10.37 -3.54
CA PRO A 62 -7.18 10.65 -3.06
C PRO A 62 -6.95 12.16 -3.01
N LEU A 63 -6.40 12.66 -1.90
CA LEU A 63 -6.00 14.06 -1.73
C LEU A 63 -4.77 14.43 -2.57
N SER A 64 -4.06 13.42 -3.11
CA SER A 64 -2.92 13.61 -4.02
C SER A 64 -3.32 14.17 -5.40
N LYS A 65 -4.62 14.21 -5.71
CA LYS A 65 -5.15 14.62 -7.02
C LYS A 65 -5.90 15.94 -6.93
N GLU A 66 -5.67 16.79 -7.92
CA GLU A 66 -6.43 18.02 -8.16
C GLU A 66 -7.78 17.67 -8.80
N LEU A 67 -8.88 17.90 -8.08
CA LEU A 67 -10.22 17.46 -8.48
C LEU A 67 -11.29 18.46 -8.02
N GLU A 68 -12.28 18.69 -8.87
CA GLU A 68 -13.52 19.38 -8.53
C GLU A 68 -14.67 18.37 -8.63
N VAL A 69 -15.45 18.22 -7.56
CA VAL A 69 -16.50 17.19 -7.49
C VAL A 69 -17.81 17.74 -6.95
N ASP A 70 -18.90 17.36 -7.61
CA ASP A 70 -20.26 17.67 -7.20
C ASP A 70 -20.84 16.52 -6.39
N ILE A 71 -21.12 16.79 -5.12
CA ILE A 71 -21.67 15.80 -4.20
C ILE A 71 -23.17 16.05 -4.00
N PRO A 72 -24.05 15.12 -4.42
CA PRO A 72 -25.48 15.25 -4.19
C PRO A 72 -25.83 15.09 -2.72
N GLY A 73 -26.52 16.09 -2.18
CA GLY A 73 -27.08 16.10 -0.83
C GLY A 73 -28.58 16.43 -0.83
N PRO A 74 -29.23 16.40 0.35
CA PRO A 74 -30.68 16.60 0.47
C PRO A 74 -31.19 17.97 -0.02
N LEU A 75 -30.32 18.98 -0.02
CA LEU A 75 -30.65 20.36 -0.40
C LEU A 75 -30.18 20.73 -1.82
N GLY A 76 -29.51 19.80 -2.51
CA GLY A 76 -28.88 20.04 -3.81
C GLY A 76 -27.41 19.62 -3.82
N LEU A 77 -26.66 20.14 -4.79
CA LEU A 77 -25.25 19.79 -5.02
C LEU A 77 -24.32 20.59 -4.10
N THR A 78 -23.34 19.92 -3.51
CA THR A 78 -22.22 20.55 -2.79
C THR A 78 -20.97 20.45 -3.66
N HIS A 79 -20.35 21.58 -3.96
CA HIS A 79 -19.15 21.70 -4.77
C HIS A 79 -17.92 21.59 -3.87
N VAL A 80 -17.10 20.56 -4.07
CA VAL A 80 -15.91 20.27 -3.25
C VAL A 80 -14.67 20.29 -4.13
N HIS A 81 -13.64 20.98 -3.67
CA HIS A 81 -12.36 21.11 -4.35
C HIS A 81 -11.30 20.37 -3.55
N ILE A 82 -10.50 19.56 -4.24
CA ILE A 82 -9.29 18.95 -3.71
C ILE A 82 -8.13 19.64 -4.39
N LYS A 83 -7.30 20.31 -3.59
CA LYS A 83 -6.16 21.07 -4.06
C LYS A 83 -5.02 21.10 -3.04
N ASP A 84 -3.79 20.97 -3.53
CA ASP A 84 -2.56 21.04 -2.73
C ASP A 84 -2.58 20.06 -1.52
N GLY A 85 -3.13 18.86 -1.71
CA GLY A 85 -3.25 17.86 -0.64
C GLY A 85 -4.34 18.14 0.39
N THR A 86 -5.20 19.13 0.15
CA THR A 86 -6.29 19.53 1.05
C THR A 86 -7.63 19.49 0.33
N ALA A 87 -8.73 19.47 1.09
CA ALA A 87 -10.07 19.54 0.56
C ALA A 87 -10.86 20.65 1.24
N PHE A 88 -11.66 21.39 0.48
CA PHE A 88 -12.57 22.41 1.00
C PHE A 88 -13.88 22.43 0.21
N VAL A 89 -14.95 22.85 0.87
CA VAL A 89 -16.24 23.08 0.21
C VAL A 89 -16.21 24.47 -0.40
N GLU A 90 -16.30 24.56 -1.73
CA GLU A 90 -16.36 25.84 -2.43
C GLU A 90 -17.75 26.46 -2.26
N SER A 91 -18.80 25.66 -2.46
CA SER A 91 -20.17 26.13 -2.29
C SER A 91 -21.16 25.00 -2.01
N SER A 92 -22.24 25.33 -1.30
CA SER A 92 -23.33 24.41 -1.00
C SER A 92 -24.66 25.16 -0.87
N PRO A 93 -25.82 24.55 -1.11
CA PRO A 93 -27.13 25.21 -1.00
C PRO A 93 -27.61 25.39 0.45
N CYS A 94 -26.81 25.04 1.46
CA CYS A 94 -27.21 25.18 2.85
C CYS A 94 -27.22 26.65 3.28
N ARG A 95 -28.13 26.99 4.20
CA ARG A 95 -28.29 28.36 4.70
C ARG A 95 -27.09 28.80 5.55
N ASP A 96 -26.60 27.91 6.41
CA ASP A 96 -25.71 28.28 7.50
C ASP A 96 -24.22 28.29 7.08
N LYS A 97 -23.89 27.74 5.89
CA LYS A 97 -22.56 27.79 5.26
C LYS A 97 -21.38 27.43 6.19
N ILE A 98 -21.61 26.46 7.07
CA ILE A 98 -20.62 26.01 8.06
C ILE A 98 -19.59 25.01 7.51
N CYS A 99 -19.87 24.44 6.35
CA CYS A 99 -19.07 23.42 5.68
C CYS A 99 -17.95 24.03 4.86
#